data_AF-A0A4R5M4J2-F1
#
_entry.id   AF-A0A4R5M4J2-F1
#
_cell.length_a   1.000
_cell.length_b   1.000
_cell.length_c   1.000
_cell.angle_alpha   90.00
_cell.angle_beta   90.00
_cell.angle_gamma   90.00
#
_symmetry.space_group_name_H-M   'P 1'
#
loop_
_entity.id
_entity.type
_entity.pdbx_description
1 polymer ?
#
loop_
_entity_poly.entity_id
_entity_poly.type
_entity_poly.pdbx_seq_one_letter_code
_entity_poly.pdbx_strand_id
1 'polypeptide(L)'
;MQEASSAISSSRHSLFMLRSDRLRPGDILLTRSPNALVSEAIRSITSIKLLAGRGLEGREEFSHAAICVAHGTFVEALGSAGVCRLAIRQTAAKDRNNIRVLRLKSEVQNAHRIAEQAGKLAEEFMYRRYANWRRFGGMLVGAMQDSVRERLFCSQLVTAAYEEAGLRLFDDVAPEQVTPGRLTRCELLDDVTDECVTHLSTDDEPEFYLDGAERGEREHTQESKDFQAVLSSRAVRKALHRLGIARPPATLLMLQRILIDTRDASLNDAIRKGLHERGYREVESKKQVEDAHCLLSATEENLARITKECPSMSDDVLWFWLTDARNTVVMLNEDLATRWEQVRGYRTILERTRLSTFGLLLALWERRALFNETAKELKVAEFQVLFAEAERRGQIVDGGG
;
A
#
# COMPACT_ATOMS: atom_id res chain seq x y z
N MET A 1 -10.79 -46.14 28.99
CA MET A 1 -10.91 -44.82 28.33
C MET A 1 -9.58 -44.12 28.52
N GLN A 2 -8.71 -44.18 27.52
CA GLN A 2 -7.47 -43.41 27.47
C GLN A 2 -7.80 -42.07 26.84
N GLU A 3 -7.52 -40.98 27.56
CA GLU A 3 -7.56 -39.61 27.03
C GLU A 3 -6.44 -39.46 26.00
N ALA A 4 -6.83 -39.29 24.74
CA ALA A 4 -5.93 -38.87 23.69
C ALA A 4 -5.64 -37.37 23.89
N SER A 5 -4.55 -37.07 24.61
CA SER A 5 -3.93 -35.75 24.60
C SER A 5 -3.41 -35.49 23.17
N SER A 6 -4.22 -34.82 22.34
CA SER A 6 -3.76 -34.32 21.05
C SER A 6 -2.76 -33.20 21.30
N ALA A 7 -1.47 -33.54 21.26
CA ALA A 7 -0.41 -32.55 21.16
C ALA A 7 -0.59 -31.83 19.82
N ILE A 8 -1.23 -30.66 19.84
CA ILE A 8 -1.16 -29.70 18.75
C ILE A 8 0.30 -29.26 18.73
N SER A 9 1.07 -29.85 17.83
CA SER A 9 2.37 -29.34 17.44
C SER A 9 2.11 -27.98 16.76
N SER A 10 2.01 -26.90 17.53
CA SER A 10 2.02 -25.55 16.96
C SER A 10 3.42 -25.32 16.41
N SER A 11 3.58 -25.46 15.10
CA SER A 11 4.83 -25.13 14.44
C SER A 11 4.96 -23.61 14.49
N ARG A 12 5.78 -23.09 15.41
CA ARG A 12 6.11 -21.66 15.44
C ARG A 12 6.61 -21.23 14.07
N HIS A 13 5.99 -20.19 13.53
CA HIS A 13 6.42 -19.55 12.30
C HIS A 13 7.66 -18.71 12.57
N SER A 14 8.65 -18.83 11.69
CA SER A 14 9.82 -17.96 11.65
C SER A 14 9.59 -16.92 10.57
N LEU A 15 9.36 -15.68 10.97
CA LEU A 15 8.93 -14.58 10.11
C LEU A 15 9.92 -13.42 10.14
N PHE A 16 9.94 -12.63 9.06
CA PHE A 16 10.72 -11.40 8.96
C PHE A 16 9.78 -10.22 8.76
N MET A 17 9.76 -9.28 9.71
CA MET A 17 8.78 -8.21 9.78
C MET A 17 9.43 -6.84 9.67
N LEU A 18 8.74 -5.92 9.02
CA LEU A 18 9.19 -4.53 8.89
C LEU A 18 8.93 -3.75 10.18
N ARG A 19 9.98 -3.11 10.68
CA ARG A 19 9.96 -2.20 11.82
C ARG A 19 9.53 -0.82 11.37
N SER A 20 8.25 -0.51 11.50
CA SER A 20 7.76 0.79 11.03
C SER A 20 8.36 2.00 11.78
N ASP A 21 8.84 1.83 13.01
CA ASP A 21 9.63 2.82 13.77
C ASP A 21 11.00 3.13 13.15
N ARG A 22 11.48 2.28 12.24
CA ARG A 22 12.78 2.41 11.57
C ARG A 22 12.66 2.80 10.11
N LEU A 23 11.46 2.70 9.54
CA LEU A 23 11.16 3.15 8.19
C LEU A 23 11.02 4.67 8.12
N ARG A 24 11.39 5.24 6.98
CA ARG A 24 11.32 6.67 6.71
C ARG A 24 10.68 6.93 5.36
N PRO A 25 9.95 8.04 5.20
CA PRO A 25 9.49 8.48 3.89
C PRO A 25 10.62 8.50 2.86
N GLY A 26 10.38 7.87 1.72
CA GLY A 26 11.35 7.66 0.64
C GLY A 26 12.10 6.32 0.68
N ASP A 27 12.08 5.58 1.79
CA ASP A 27 12.65 4.23 1.82
C ASP A 27 11.99 3.34 0.76
N ILE A 28 12.79 2.51 0.10
CA ILE A 28 12.34 1.64 -0.99
C ILE A 28 12.32 0.21 -0.50
N LEU A 29 11.13 -0.38 -0.45
CA LEU A 29 10.93 -1.80 -0.15
C LEU A 29 11.02 -2.60 -1.46
N LEU A 30 11.92 -3.57 -1.50
CA LEU A 30 12.03 -4.56 -2.57
C LEU A 30 11.57 -5.91 -2.06
N THR A 31 10.72 -6.60 -2.83
CA THR A 31 10.27 -7.95 -2.50
C THR A 31 10.41 -8.91 -3.69
N ARG A 32 10.50 -10.20 -3.39
CA ARG A 32 10.46 -11.28 -4.38
C ARG A 32 9.43 -12.33 -3.94
N SER A 33 8.60 -12.80 -4.88
CA SER A 33 7.65 -13.90 -4.62
C SER A 33 8.11 -15.17 -5.36
N PRO A 34 8.48 -16.26 -4.67
CA PRO A 34 8.99 -17.47 -5.31
C PRO A 34 7.96 -18.17 -6.22
N ASN A 35 6.67 -18.01 -5.93
CA ASN A 35 5.58 -18.86 -6.44
C ASN A 35 4.55 -18.15 -7.33
N ALA A 36 4.70 -16.85 -7.61
CA ALA A 36 3.90 -16.27 -8.68
C ALA A 36 4.32 -16.96 -9.99
N LEU A 37 3.40 -17.53 -10.77
CA LEU A 37 3.69 -17.99 -12.14
C LEU A 37 4.29 -16.87 -13.01
N VAL A 38 4.03 -15.62 -12.60
CA VAL A 38 4.70 -14.43 -13.09
C VAL A 38 6.22 -14.53 -12.82
N SER A 39 6.68 -15.02 -11.66
CA SER A 39 8.10 -15.08 -11.22
C SER A 39 9.04 -15.90 -12.11
N GLU A 40 8.58 -16.96 -12.77
CA GLU A 40 9.44 -17.76 -13.68
C GLU A 40 9.55 -17.11 -15.07
N ALA A 41 8.45 -16.61 -15.62
CA ALA A 41 8.47 -15.71 -16.78
C ALA A 41 9.25 -14.42 -16.45
N ILE A 42 9.28 -14.01 -15.17
CA ILE A 42 10.04 -12.87 -14.68
C ILE A 42 11.53 -13.06 -14.79
N ARG A 43 12.04 -14.18 -14.25
CA ARG A 43 13.47 -14.52 -14.28
C ARG A 43 13.99 -14.85 -15.68
N SER A 44 13.11 -15.26 -16.59
CA SER A 44 13.49 -15.69 -17.94
C SER A 44 13.44 -14.58 -19.00
N ILE A 45 12.60 -13.55 -18.85
CA ILE A 45 12.46 -12.46 -19.84
C ILE A 45 13.46 -11.30 -19.63
N THR A 46 14.09 -11.18 -18.46
CA THR A 46 15.26 -10.31 -18.26
C THR A 46 16.50 -10.76 -19.05
N SER A 47 16.42 -11.92 -19.72
CA SER A 47 17.35 -12.37 -20.77
C SER A 47 17.25 -11.59 -22.09
N ILE A 48 16.32 -10.62 -22.20
CA ILE A 48 16.36 -9.64 -23.29
C ILE A 48 17.61 -8.77 -23.07
N LYS A 49 18.73 -9.24 -23.64
CA LYS A 49 20.02 -8.55 -23.84
C LYS A 49 19.92 -7.13 -24.44
N LEU A 50 18.72 -6.64 -24.74
CA LEU A 50 18.42 -5.33 -25.31
C LEU A 50 18.03 -4.27 -24.26
N LEU A 51 17.56 -4.65 -23.06
CA LEU A 51 17.24 -3.68 -21.99
C LEU A 51 18.33 -3.57 -20.93
N ALA A 52 19.08 -4.65 -20.70
CA ALA A 52 20.35 -4.58 -20.00
C ALA A 52 21.40 -4.09 -20.99
N GLY A 53 21.72 -2.80 -20.92
CA GLY A 53 22.94 -2.25 -21.51
C GLY A 53 24.12 -3.18 -21.24
N ARG A 54 24.98 -3.34 -22.26
CA ARG A 54 26.14 -4.24 -22.30
C ARG A 54 26.80 -4.43 -20.92
N GLY A 55 26.71 -5.65 -20.35
CA GLY A 55 27.65 -6.10 -19.32
C GLY A 55 27.11 -6.59 -17.97
N LEU A 56 25.81 -6.87 -17.80
CA LEU A 56 25.29 -7.35 -16.50
C LEU A 56 25.08 -8.86 -16.48
N GLU A 57 26.15 -9.59 -16.17
CA GLU A 57 26.09 -10.97 -15.65
C GLU A 57 25.47 -10.94 -14.24
N GLY A 58 24.16 -10.98 -14.12
CA GLY A 58 23.51 -11.11 -12.82
C GLY A 58 22.01 -11.26 -12.95
N ARG A 59 21.48 -12.40 -12.49
CA ARG A 59 20.04 -12.60 -12.33
C ARG A 59 19.49 -11.51 -11.40
N GLU A 60 18.44 -10.83 -11.82
CA GLU A 60 17.77 -9.85 -10.97
C GLU A 60 17.00 -10.57 -9.85
N GLU A 61 17.33 -10.27 -8.59
CA GLU A 61 16.88 -11.02 -7.41
C GLU A 61 15.48 -10.62 -6.92
N PHE A 62 15.03 -9.39 -7.25
CA PHE A 62 13.77 -8.81 -6.78
C PHE A 62 12.79 -8.56 -7.92
N SER A 63 11.50 -8.83 -7.68
CA SER A 63 10.44 -8.73 -8.68
C SER A 63 9.52 -7.52 -8.48
N HIS A 64 9.59 -6.86 -7.33
CA HIS A 64 8.68 -5.80 -6.96
C HIS A 64 9.37 -4.69 -6.16
N ALA A 65 8.83 -3.48 -6.26
CA ALA A 65 9.32 -2.30 -5.53
C ALA A 65 8.14 -1.46 -5.02
N ALA A 66 8.28 -0.92 -3.82
CA ALA A 66 7.36 0.04 -3.22
C ALA A 66 8.14 1.14 -2.52
N ILE A 67 7.57 2.33 -2.37
CA ILE A 67 8.20 3.48 -1.68
C ILE A 67 7.41 3.84 -0.44
N CYS A 68 8.10 4.02 0.68
CA CYS A 68 7.51 4.43 1.95
C CYS A 68 7.05 5.89 1.83
N VAL A 69 5.80 6.17 2.18
CA VAL A 69 5.21 7.51 2.10
C VAL A 69 4.92 8.10 3.47
N ALA A 70 4.64 7.23 4.45
CA ALA A 70 4.33 7.58 5.83
C ALA A 70 4.63 6.39 6.74
N HIS A 71 4.40 6.56 8.05
CA HIS A 71 4.70 5.54 9.05
C HIS A 71 3.97 4.23 8.73
N GLY A 72 4.73 3.17 8.43
CA GLY A 72 4.17 1.87 8.10
C GLY A 72 3.31 1.83 6.82
N THR A 73 3.39 2.85 5.97
CA THR A 73 2.63 2.93 4.72
C THR A 73 3.55 3.11 3.53
N PHE A 74 3.36 2.26 2.53
CA PHE A 74 4.03 2.29 1.25
C PHE A 74 3.04 2.59 0.14
N VAL A 75 3.55 3.06 -0.99
CA VAL A 75 2.83 3.11 -2.26
C VAL A 75 3.55 2.19 -3.25
N GLU A 76 2.76 1.38 -3.95
CA GLU A 76 3.23 0.42 -4.94
C GLU A 76 2.41 0.54 -6.22
N ALA A 77 2.96 0.07 -7.33
CA ALA A 77 2.21 -0.08 -8.58
C ALA A 77 2.01 -1.56 -8.89
N LEU A 78 0.75 -1.96 -9.08
CA LEU A 78 0.33 -3.30 -9.46
C LEU A 78 -0.31 -3.25 -10.84
N GLY A 79 0.11 -4.07 -11.80
CA GLY A 79 -0.40 -3.95 -13.18
C GLY A 79 -1.90 -4.15 -13.33
N SER A 80 -2.54 -4.89 -12.42
CA SER A 80 -3.98 -5.09 -12.44
C SER A 80 -4.78 -3.99 -11.74
N ALA A 81 -4.19 -3.26 -10.78
CA ALA A 81 -4.88 -2.30 -9.93
C ALA A 81 -4.42 -0.84 -10.11
N GLY A 82 -3.27 -0.62 -10.76
CA GLY A 82 -2.62 0.68 -10.82
C GLY A 82 -1.78 0.96 -9.57
N VAL A 83 -1.68 2.24 -9.18
CA VAL A 83 -0.94 2.67 -8.00
C VAL A 83 -1.84 2.58 -6.77
N CYS A 84 -1.41 1.87 -5.73
CA CYS A 84 -2.17 1.64 -4.50
C CYS A 84 -1.29 1.75 -3.24
N ARG A 85 -1.93 1.95 -2.09
CA ARG A 85 -1.26 1.90 -0.79
C ARG A 85 -1.08 0.46 -0.30
N LEU A 86 0.05 0.22 0.35
CA LEU A 86 0.39 -0.98 1.09
C LEU A 86 0.66 -0.58 2.55
N ALA A 87 -0.25 -0.93 3.46
CA ALA A 87 0.03 -0.88 4.89
C ALA A 87 0.85 -2.12 5.26
N ILE A 88 1.97 -1.95 5.96
CA ILE A 88 2.82 -3.09 6.38
C ILE A 88 2.35 -3.74 7.69
N ARG A 89 1.27 -3.23 8.29
CA ARG A 89 0.62 -3.84 9.46
C ARG A 89 0.29 -5.30 9.15
N GLN A 90 0.62 -6.21 10.07
CA GLN A 90 0.33 -7.65 9.93
C GLN A 90 0.88 -8.25 8.62
N THR A 91 1.95 -7.66 8.07
CA THR A 91 2.68 -8.22 6.93
C THR A 91 4.02 -8.79 7.36
N ALA A 92 4.44 -9.88 6.73
CA ALA A 92 5.77 -10.46 6.96
C ALA A 92 6.32 -11.14 5.71
N ALA A 93 7.63 -11.34 5.65
CA ALA A 93 8.27 -12.26 4.71
C ALA A 93 8.58 -13.59 5.40
N LYS A 94 8.50 -14.69 4.65
CA LYS A 94 8.92 -16.02 5.11
C LYS A 94 10.43 -16.22 5.04
N ASP A 95 11.08 -15.61 4.05
CA ASP A 95 12.53 -15.68 3.87
C ASP A 95 13.13 -14.28 3.85
N ARG A 96 14.14 -14.06 4.69
CA ARG A 96 14.88 -12.80 4.83
C ARG A 96 15.52 -12.34 3.53
N ASN A 97 15.89 -13.27 2.65
CA ASN A 97 16.46 -12.97 1.35
C ASN A 97 15.40 -12.51 0.34
N ASN A 98 14.12 -12.60 0.69
CA ASN A 98 13.01 -12.16 -0.15
C ASN A 98 12.63 -10.69 0.07
N ILE A 99 13.26 -10.01 1.03
CA ILE A 99 12.98 -8.63 1.39
C ILE A 99 14.28 -7.82 1.46
N ARG A 100 14.25 -6.61 0.93
CA ARG A 100 15.32 -5.62 1.07
C ARG A 100 14.74 -4.23 1.22
N VAL A 101 15.34 -3.40 2.07
CA VAL A 101 14.96 -1.99 2.24
C VAL A 101 16.16 -1.14 1.85
N LEU A 102 15.95 -0.23 0.92
CA LEU A 102 16.96 0.71 0.45
C LEU A 102 16.62 2.12 0.91
N ARG A 103 17.63 2.91 1.26
CA ARG A 103 17.48 4.30 1.72
C ARG A 103 18.42 5.21 0.96
N LEU A 104 17.99 6.44 0.67
CA LEU A 104 18.86 7.44 0.06
C LEU A 104 20.04 7.77 1.00
N LYS A 105 21.26 7.67 0.47
CA LYS A 105 22.51 7.95 1.17
C LYS A 105 22.53 9.33 1.81
N SER A 106 23.04 9.40 3.03
CA SER A 106 23.09 10.66 3.81
C SER A 106 24.01 11.71 3.20
N GLU A 107 24.97 11.27 2.37
CA GLU A 107 25.93 12.09 1.65
C GLU A 107 25.30 12.82 0.45
N VAL A 108 24.13 12.37 -0.02
CA VAL A 108 23.39 13.07 -1.08
C VAL A 108 22.89 14.40 -0.53
N GLN A 109 23.20 15.49 -1.23
CA GLN A 109 22.80 16.82 -0.80
C GLN A 109 21.28 16.90 -0.64
N ASN A 110 20.82 17.32 0.54
CA ASN A 110 19.40 17.37 0.91
C ASN A 110 18.68 16.00 0.89
N ALA A 111 19.39 14.89 1.11
CA ALA A 111 18.85 13.53 1.03
C ALA A 111 17.50 13.37 1.73
N HIS A 112 17.41 13.76 3.01
CA HIS A 112 16.17 13.64 3.78
C HIS A 112 14.98 14.35 3.11
N ARG A 113 15.18 15.59 2.65
CA ARG A 113 14.13 16.39 2.00
C ARG A 113 13.71 15.78 0.65
N ILE A 114 14.68 15.29 -0.12
CA ILE A 114 14.41 14.63 -1.41
C ILE A 114 13.62 13.34 -1.19
N ALA A 115 14.05 12.49 -0.26
CA ALA A 115 13.37 11.23 0.08
C ALA A 115 11.94 11.47 0.57
N GLU A 116 11.74 12.43 1.48
CA GLU A 116 10.42 12.82 1.97
C GLU A 116 9.53 13.35 0.82
N GLN A 117 10.08 14.19 -0.05
CA GLN A 117 9.35 14.72 -1.20
C GLN A 117 9.01 13.62 -2.23
N ALA A 118 9.91 12.65 -2.45
CA ALA A 118 9.67 11.51 -3.30
C ALA A 118 8.52 10.65 -2.74
N GLY A 119 8.49 10.39 -1.43
CA GLY A 119 7.35 9.71 -0.78
C GLY A 119 6.02 10.45 -1.03
N LYS A 120 5.98 11.78 -0.83
CA LYS A 120 4.79 12.60 -1.10
C LYS A 120 4.35 12.56 -2.56
N LEU A 121 5.30 12.69 -3.50
CA LEU A 121 5.01 12.64 -4.94
C LEU A 121 4.55 11.24 -5.39
N ALA A 122 5.09 10.19 -4.78
CA ALA A 122 4.63 8.83 -5.02
C ALA A 122 3.14 8.67 -4.68
N GLU A 123 2.71 9.26 -3.57
CA GLU A 123 1.31 9.31 -3.18
C GLU A 123 0.45 10.10 -4.19
N GLU A 124 0.98 11.20 -4.73
CA GLU A 124 0.30 11.97 -5.78
C GLU A 124 0.06 11.15 -7.06
N PHE A 125 0.89 10.13 -7.37
CA PHE A 125 0.66 9.25 -8.53
C PHE A 125 -0.58 8.35 -8.40
N MET A 126 -1.16 8.19 -7.20
CA MET A 126 -2.50 7.60 -7.07
C MET A 126 -3.58 8.51 -7.66
N TYR A 127 -3.35 9.83 -7.65
CA TYR A 127 -4.32 10.86 -8.00
C TYR A 127 -4.06 11.53 -9.35
N ARG A 128 -2.81 11.54 -9.81
CA ARG A 128 -2.40 12.05 -11.11
C ARG A 128 -2.21 10.88 -12.06
N ARG A 129 -2.73 11.00 -13.29
CA ARG A 129 -2.16 10.19 -14.37
C ARG A 129 -0.67 10.53 -14.46
N TYR A 130 0.12 9.54 -14.83
CA TYR A 130 1.21 9.70 -15.80
C TYR A 130 0.68 10.44 -17.04
N ALA A 131 0.55 11.77 -16.96
CA ALA A 131 0.04 12.61 -18.04
C ALA A 131 0.86 12.43 -19.32
N ASN A 132 2.08 11.91 -19.19
CA ASN A 132 3.07 11.69 -20.24
C ASN A 132 3.29 10.22 -20.66
N TRP A 133 2.32 9.32 -20.47
CA TRP A 133 2.47 7.91 -20.93
C TRP A 133 2.90 7.76 -22.41
N ARG A 134 2.61 8.73 -23.30
CA ARG A 134 3.05 8.72 -24.70
C ARG A 134 4.41 9.38 -24.97
N ARG A 135 4.90 10.22 -24.06
CA ARG A 135 6.29 10.74 -24.12
C ARG A 135 7.28 9.71 -23.58
N PHE A 136 6.84 8.88 -22.64
CA PHE A 136 7.67 7.86 -21.99
C PHE A 136 7.43 6.43 -22.53
N GLY A 137 6.20 6.08 -22.93
CA GLY A 137 5.86 4.80 -23.57
C GLY A 137 6.05 4.75 -25.09
N GLY A 138 6.66 5.78 -25.69
CA GLY A 138 6.87 5.88 -27.13
C GLY A 138 7.84 4.85 -27.72
N MET A 139 8.64 4.17 -26.88
CA MET A 139 9.64 3.19 -27.33
C MET A 139 9.29 1.71 -27.08
N LEU A 140 8.16 1.41 -26.40
CA LEU A 140 7.78 0.03 -26.04
C LEU A 140 6.42 -0.40 -26.62
N VAL A 141 6.05 0.16 -27.77
CA VAL A 141 4.91 -0.32 -28.56
C VAL A 141 5.40 -1.43 -29.50
N GLY A 142 5.55 -2.64 -28.95
CA GLY A 142 5.84 -3.83 -29.73
C GLY A 142 6.16 -5.05 -28.86
N ALA A 143 5.22 -5.98 -28.75
CA ALA A 143 5.44 -7.38 -28.35
C ALA A 143 5.91 -7.72 -26.91
N MET A 144 5.73 -6.86 -25.90
CA MET A 144 5.96 -7.26 -24.50
C MET A 144 4.72 -7.86 -23.82
N GLN A 145 4.91 -8.98 -23.13
CA GLN A 145 3.91 -9.63 -22.27
C GLN A 145 3.55 -8.73 -21.07
N ASP A 146 2.29 -8.80 -20.59
CA ASP A 146 1.77 -7.94 -19.53
C ASP A 146 2.56 -8.04 -18.20
N SER A 147 3.16 -9.20 -17.92
CA SER A 147 4.04 -9.45 -16.77
C SER A 147 5.37 -8.68 -16.79
N VAL A 148 5.81 -8.17 -17.95
CA VAL A 148 6.99 -7.31 -18.08
C VAL A 148 6.61 -5.85 -17.88
N ARG A 149 5.43 -5.45 -18.35
CA ARG A 149 4.88 -4.12 -18.07
C ARG A 149 4.70 -3.93 -16.56
N GLU A 150 4.12 -4.92 -15.88
CA GLU A 150 3.95 -4.98 -14.42
C GLU A 150 5.22 -4.65 -13.61
N ARG A 151 6.36 -5.24 -13.97
CA ARG A 151 7.65 -5.04 -13.28
C ARG A 151 8.25 -3.66 -13.48
N LEU A 152 8.08 -3.11 -14.67
CA LEU A 152 8.58 -1.78 -14.97
C LEU A 152 7.73 -0.76 -14.22
N PHE A 153 6.43 -0.97 -14.04
CA PHE A 153 5.57 0.01 -13.35
C PHE A 153 5.95 0.27 -11.89
N CYS A 154 6.30 -0.76 -11.12
CA CYS A 154 6.59 -0.58 -9.69
C CYS A 154 7.93 0.12 -9.43
N SER A 155 8.98 -0.22 -10.18
CA SER A 155 10.28 0.45 -10.11
C SER A 155 10.31 1.80 -10.86
N GLN A 156 9.50 1.96 -11.91
CA GLN A 156 9.25 3.24 -12.57
C GLN A 156 8.56 4.22 -11.62
N LEU A 157 7.56 3.77 -10.84
CA LEU A 157 6.92 4.62 -9.82
C LEU A 157 7.96 5.21 -8.87
N VAL A 158 8.83 4.37 -8.32
CA VAL A 158 9.89 4.79 -7.38
C VAL A 158 10.84 5.78 -8.05
N THR A 159 11.37 5.43 -9.23
CA THR A 159 12.37 6.27 -9.92
C THR A 159 11.78 7.60 -10.40
N ALA A 160 10.54 7.60 -10.91
CA ALA A 160 9.84 8.82 -11.29
C ALA A 160 9.55 9.72 -10.09
N ALA A 161 9.20 9.15 -8.93
CA ALA A 161 8.98 9.92 -7.71
C ALA A 161 10.25 10.63 -7.25
N TYR A 162 11.40 9.96 -7.29
CA TYR A 162 12.70 10.57 -7.01
C TYR A 162 13.09 11.62 -8.06
N GLU A 163 12.87 11.35 -9.36
CA GLU A 163 13.17 12.31 -10.42
C GLU A 163 12.32 13.59 -10.30
N GLU A 164 11.02 13.46 -10.02
CA GLU A 164 10.14 14.61 -9.75
C GLU A 164 10.51 15.33 -8.44
N ALA A 165 11.10 14.63 -7.46
CA ALA A 165 11.67 15.24 -6.26
C ALA A 165 13.02 15.94 -6.52
N GLY A 166 13.54 15.90 -7.76
CA GLY A 166 14.75 16.58 -8.19
C GLY A 166 16.01 15.71 -8.16
N LEU A 167 15.89 14.39 -8.02
CA LEU A 167 17.02 13.46 -8.02
C LEU A 167 16.82 12.30 -8.99
N ARG A 168 17.70 12.19 -9.98
CA ARG A 168 17.76 10.99 -10.83
C ARG A 168 18.55 9.90 -10.12
N LEU A 169 17.93 8.74 -9.90
CA LEU A 169 18.61 7.58 -9.30
C LEU A 169 19.59 6.90 -10.28
N PHE A 170 19.39 7.08 -11.58
CA PHE A 170 20.24 6.56 -12.64
C PHE A 170 20.37 7.59 -13.76
N ASP A 171 21.60 7.83 -14.20
CA ASP A 171 21.88 8.77 -15.30
C ASP A 171 21.87 8.09 -16.67
N ASP A 172 22.13 6.78 -16.70
CA ASP A 172 22.36 6.01 -17.93
C ASP A 172 21.09 5.35 -18.47
N VAL A 173 20.01 5.33 -17.70
CA VAL A 173 18.75 4.65 -18.05
C VAL A 173 17.54 5.45 -17.60
N ALA A 174 16.53 5.53 -18.46
CA ALA A 174 15.27 6.21 -18.15
C ALA A 174 14.44 5.42 -17.11
N PRO A 175 13.59 6.10 -16.30
CA PRO A 175 12.74 5.45 -15.28
C PRO A 175 11.98 4.22 -15.78
N GLU A 176 11.46 4.25 -17.02
CA GLU A 176 10.66 3.18 -17.64
C GLU A 176 11.45 1.88 -17.89
N GLN A 177 12.77 1.95 -17.81
CA GLN A 177 13.68 0.86 -18.11
C GLN A 177 14.41 0.38 -16.85
N VAL A 178 14.17 1.01 -15.70
CA VAL A 178 14.69 0.54 -14.42
C VAL A 178 13.86 -0.66 -13.97
N THR A 179 14.55 -1.68 -13.47
CA THR A 179 13.94 -2.88 -12.87
C THR A 179 14.07 -2.81 -11.35
N PRO A 180 13.24 -3.54 -10.57
CA PRO A 180 13.40 -3.61 -9.13
C PRO A 180 14.79 -4.13 -8.71
N GLY A 181 15.32 -5.13 -9.43
CA GLY A 181 16.66 -5.65 -9.19
C GLY A 181 17.76 -4.62 -9.39
N ARG A 182 17.63 -3.70 -10.36
CA ARG A 182 18.63 -2.65 -10.61
C ARG A 182 18.75 -1.64 -9.47
N LEU A 183 17.66 -1.38 -8.73
CA LEU A 183 17.68 -0.49 -7.55
C LEU A 183 18.70 -0.95 -6.50
N THR A 184 18.95 -2.26 -6.38
CA THR A 184 19.96 -2.82 -5.46
C THR A 184 21.40 -2.42 -5.76
N ARG A 185 21.65 -1.88 -6.97
CA ARG A 185 22.98 -1.47 -7.45
C ARG A 185 23.08 0.05 -7.62
N CYS A 186 22.06 0.81 -7.20
CA CYS A 186 22.09 2.26 -7.27
C CYS A 186 23.14 2.79 -6.28
N GLU A 187 24.13 3.53 -6.79
CA GLU A 187 25.22 4.07 -5.97
C GLU A 187 24.75 5.12 -4.95
N LEU A 188 23.54 5.68 -5.14
CA LEU A 188 22.94 6.68 -4.26
C LEU A 188 22.13 6.06 -3.11
N LEU A 189 21.93 4.74 -3.10
CA LEU A 189 21.12 4.05 -2.09
C LEU A 189 22.00 3.16 -1.20
N ASP A 190 21.69 3.15 0.10
CA ASP A 190 22.22 2.19 1.07
C ASP A 190 21.21 1.07 1.34
N ASP A 191 21.69 -0.14 1.58
CA ASP A 191 20.89 -1.24 2.11
C ASP A 191 20.75 -1.09 3.63
N VAL A 192 19.54 -0.73 4.09
CA VAL A 192 19.20 -0.55 5.50
C VAL A 192 18.30 -1.67 6.01
N THR A 193 18.31 -2.84 5.35
CA THR A 193 17.39 -3.93 5.67
C THR A 193 17.55 -4.42 7.11
N ASP A 194 18.78 -4.53 7.62
CA ASP A 194 19.01 -4.99 9.01
C ASP A 194 18.57 -3.98 10.07
N GLU A 195 18.45 -2.69 9.71
CA GLU A 195 17.84 -1.68 10.58
C GLU A 195 16.32 -1.79 10.60
N CYS A 196 15.73 -2.17 9.46
CA CYS A 196 14.31 -2.07 9.21
C CYS A 196 13.57 -3.41 9.30
N VAL A 197 14.26 -4.54 9.38
CA VAL A 197 13.66 -5.88 9.42
C VAL A 197 14.07 -6.60 10.69
N THR A 198 13.09 -7.12 11.42
CA THR A 198 13.32 -7.96 12.60
C THR A 198 12.86 -9.40 12.33
N HIS A 199 13.55 -10.35 12.92
CA HIS A 199 13.08 -11.73 13.00
C HIS A 199 12.05 -11.86 14.13
N LEU A 200 10.99 -12.63 13.90
CA LEU A 200 9.97 -12.95 14.88
C LEU A 200 9.65 -14.44 14.83
N SER A 201 9.63 -15.09 15.99
CA SER A 201 9.07 -16.43 16.15
C SER A 201 7.70 -16.34 16.82
N THR A 202 6.64 -16.69 16.10
CA THR A 202 5.26 -16.56 16.57
C THR A 202 4.41 -17.74 16.13
N ASP A 203 3.37 -18.07 16.91
CA ASP A 203 2.36 -19.06 16.53
C ASP A 203 1.28 -18.47 15.60
N ASP A 204 1.19 -17.13 15.50
CA ASP A 204 0.24 -16.44 14.63
C ASP A 204 0.79 -16.25 13.20
N GLU A 205 -0.03 -16.52 12.18
CA GLU A 205 0.30 -16.15 10.80
C GLU A 205 0.01 -14.67 10.52
N PRO A 206 0.81 -14.00 9.67
CA PRO A 206 0.49 -12.66 9.20
C PRO A 206 -0.74 -12.71 8.29
N GLU A 207 -1.45 -11.59 8.19
CA GLU A 207 -2.58 -11.43 7.27
C GLU A 207 -2.10 -11.55 5.81
N PHE A 208 -0.94 -10.94 5.53
CA PHE A 208 -0.31 -10.98 4.21
C PHE A 208 1.17 -11.32 4.27
N TYR A 209 1.62 -12.17 3.35
CA TYR A 209 3.03 -12.44 3.14
C TYR A 209 3.58 -11.54 2.02
N LEU A 210 4.62 -10.75 2.32
CA LEU A 210 5.30 -9.86 1.35
C LEU A 210 5.98 -10.64 0.21
N ASP A 211 6.32 -11.90 0.46
CA ASP A 211 7.00 -12.83 -0.44
C ASP A 211 6.14 -14.07 -0.78
N GLY A 212 4.85 -14.04 -0.45
CA GLY A 212 3.91 -15.12 -0.71
C GLY A 212 3.04 -14.87 -1.94
N ALA A 213 2.17 -15.84 -2.23
CA ALA A 213 0.95 -15.54 -2.98
C ALA A 213 -0.02 -14.81 -2.04
N GLU A 214 -0.70 -13.78 -2.53
CA GLU A 214 -1.72 -13.08 -1.75
C GLU A 214 -2.84 -14.06 -1.38
N ARG A 215 -3.17 -14.18 -0.08
CA ARG A 215 -4.26 -15.05 0.42
C ARG A 215 -5.65 -14.49 0.13
N GLY A 216 -5.70 -13.24 -0.28
CA GLY A 216 -6.89 -12.48 -0.64
C GLY A 216 -6.47 -11.15 -1.23
N GLU A 217 -7.40 -10.44 -1.85
CA GLU A 217 -7.13 -9.13 -2.41
C GLU A 217 -7.18 -8.06 -1.31
N ARG A 218 -6.13 -7.23 -1.20
CA ARG A 218 -6.10 -6.11 -0.25
C ARG A 218 -7.19 -5.08 -0.58
N GLU A 219 -7.79 -4.47 0.44
CA GLU A 219 -8.90 -3.53 0.26
C GLU A 219 -8.57 -2.40 -0.73
N HIS A 220 -7.42 -1.74 -0.56
CA HIS A 220 -7.03 -0.63 -1.43
C HIS A 220 -6.72 -1.09 -2.87
N THR A 221 -6.27 -2.33 -3.06
CA THR A 221 -6.09 -2.94 -4.39
C THR A 221 -7.44 -3.12 -5.07
N GLN A 222 -8.42 -3.69 -4.37
CA GLN A 222 -9.78 -3.89 -4.87
C GLN A 222 -10.45 -2.54 -5.21
N GLU A 223 -10.33 -1.55 -4.33
CA GLU A 223 -10.87 -0.20 -4.56
C GLU A 223 -10.27 0.45 -5.81
N SER A 224 -8.96 0.33 -5.98
CA SER A 224 -8.26 0.87 -7.16
C SER A 224 -8.76 0.19 -8.44
N LYS A 225 -8.95 -1.14 -8.44
CA LYS A 225 -9.54 -1.87 -9.57
C LYS A 225 -10.96 -1.42 -9.88
N ASP A 226 -11.78 -1.23 -8.85
CA ASP A 226 -13.17 -0.78 -9.03
C ASP A 226 -13.22 0.61 -9.65
N PHE A 227 -12.38 1.54 -9.17
CA PHE A 227 -12.31 2.89 -9.73
C PHE A 227 -11.81 2.90 -11.17
N GLN A 228 -10.81 2.08 -11.51
CA GLN A 228 -10.37 1.89 -12.88
C GLN A 228 -11.49 1.32 -13.77
N ALA A 229 -12.31 0.42 -13.23
CA ALA A 229 -13.46 -0.11 -13.94
C ALA A 229 -14.55 0.96 -14.17
N VAL A 230 -14.79 1.85 -13.20
CA VAL A 230 -15.71 3.00 -13.37
C VAL A 230 -15.23 3.92 -14.48
N LEU A 231 -13.95 4.32 -14.45
CA LEU A 231 -13.31 5.16 -15.46
C LEU A 231 -13.40 4.54 -16.86
N SER A 232 -13.26 3.22 -16.95
CA SER A 232 -13.33 2.47 -18.20
C SER A 232 -14.74 2.11 -18.65
N SER A 233 -15.76 2.41 -17.85
CA SER A 233 -17.14 2.04 -18.17
C SER A 233 -17.65 2.74 -19.44
N ARG A 234 -18.46 2.02 -20.22
CA ARG A 234 -19.07 2.56 -21.46
C ARG A 234 -19.92 3.81 -21.17
N ALA A 235 -20.59 3.85 -20.03
CA ALA A 235 -21.42 4.97 -19.62
C ALA A 235 -20.58 6.25 -19.41
N VAL A 236 -19.50 6.16 -18.63
CA VAL A 236 -18.60 7.28 -18.38
C VAL A 236 -17.93 7.74 -19.67
N ARG A 237 -17.40 6.82 -20.48
CA ARG A 237 -16.79 7.17 -21.78
C ARG A 237 -17.76 7.88 -22.72
N LYS A 238 -19.02 7.43 -22.79
CA LYS A 238 -20.06 8.08 -23.60
C LYS A 238 -20.39 9.47 -23.08
N ALA A 239 -20.45 9.68 -21.76
CA ALA A 239 -20.70 10.99 -21.18
C ALA A 239 -19.54 11.97 -21.45
N LEU A 240 -18.29 11.53 -21.24
CA LEU A 240 -17.09 12.34 -21.54
C LEU A 240 -17.00 12.74 -23.01
N HIS A 241 -17.31 11.81 -23.93
CA HIS A 241 -17.32 12.11 -25.36
C HIS A 241 -18.33 13.22 -25.72
N ARG A 242 -19.51 13.27 -25.08
CA ARG A 242 -20.49 14.35 -25.30
C ARG A 242 -19.99 15.72 -24.83
N LEU A 243 -19.14 15.73 -23.82
CA LEU A 243 -18.48 16.93 -23.30
C LEU A 243 -17.25 17.35 -24.14
N GLY A 244 -17.00 16.69 -25.28
CA GLY A 244 -15.83 16.96 -26.12
C GLY A 244 -14.51 16.46 -25.53
N ILE A 245 -14.56 15.66 -24.46
CA ILE A 245 -13.37 15.13 -23.78
C ILE A 245 -12.93 13.86 -24.49
N ALA A 246 -11.98 14.01 -25.43
CA ALA A 246 -11.51 12.92 -26.28
C ALA A 246 -10.73 11.84 -25.53
N ARG A 247 -10.09 12.18 -24.41
CA ARG A 247 -9.26 11.25 -23.61
C ARG A 247 -9.88 11.05 -22.23
N PRO A 248 -10.14 9.81 -21.81
CA PRO A 248 -10.68 9.57 -20.48
C PRO A 248 -9.68 10.02 -19.40
N PRO A 249 -10.18 10.56 -18.28
CA PRO A 249 -9.37 10.83 -17.11
C PRO A 249 -8.80 9.51 -16.58
N ALA A 250 -7.70 9.60 -15.85
CA ALA A 250 -6.96 8.41 -15.39
C ALA A 250 -7.28 7.97 -13.99
N THR A 251 -7.80 8.93 -13.22
CA THR A 251 -8.07 8.77 -11.82
C THR A 251 -9.49 9.24 -11.58
N LEU A 252 -10.11 8.66 -10.55
CA LEU A 252 -11.43 9.07 -10.13
C LEU A 252 -11.45 10.56 -9.74
N LEU A 253 -10.36 11.08 -9.17
CA LEU A 253 -10.23 12.50 -8.82
C LEU A 253 -10.30 13.41 -10.05
N MET A 254 -9.57 13.09 -11.13
CA MET A 254 -9.67 13.88 -12.37
C MET A 254 -11.09 13.83 -12.96
N LEU A 255 -11.75 12.67 -12.87
CA LEU A 255 -13.14 12.51 -13.30
C LEU A 255 -14.11 13.34 -12.44
N GLN A 256 -13.92 13.35 -11.12
CA GLN A 256 -14.67 14.19 -10.19
C GLN A 256 -14.45 15.67 -10.49
N ARG A 257 -13.23 16.10 -10.82
CA ARG A 257 -12.94 17.49 -11.18
C ARG A 257 -13.68 17.92 -12.44
N ILE A 258 -13.64 17.10 -13.49
CA ILE A 258 -14.42 17.32 -14.71
C ILE A 258 -15.92 17.43 -14.35
N LEU A 259 -16.42 16.56 -13.48
CA LEU A 259 -17.81 16.60 -13.05
C LEU A 259 -18.14 17.90 -12.27
N ILE A 260 -17.25 18.38 -11.41
CA ILE A 260 -17.43 19.66 -10.67
C ILE A 260 -17.48 20.85 -11.63
N ASP A 261 -16.55 20.88 -12.59
CA ASP A 261 -16.40 22.00 -13.52
C ASP A 261 -17.56 22.05 -14.55
N THR A 262 -18.01 20.88 -15.02
CA THR A 262 -19.09 20.77 -16.03
C THR A 262 -20.49 20.70 -15.44
N ARG A 263 -20.63 20.18 -14.22
CA ARG A 263 -21.90 19.83 -13.56
C ARG A 263 -22.83 18.99 -14.43
N ASP A 264 -22.28 18.18 -15.34
CA ASP A 264 -23.05 17.41 -16.30
C ASP A 264 -23.81 16.26 -15.63
N ALA A 265 -25.14 16.25 -15.80
CA ALA A 265 -26.01 15.25 -15.19
C ALA A 265 -25.77 13.84 -15.75
N SER A 266 -25.49 13.70 -17.05
CA SER A 266 -25.22 12.38 -17.65
C SER A 266 -23.93 11.77 -17.11
N LEU A 267 -22.90 12.59 -16.89
CA LEU A 267 -21.64 12.18 -16.30
C LEU A 267 -21.82 11.80 -14.82
N ASN A 268 -22.54 12.62 -14.05
CA ASN A 268 -22.90 12.33 -12.67
C ASN A 268 -23.57 10.94 -12.53
N ASP A 269 -24.61 10.69 -13.34
CA ASP A 269 -25.35 9.44 -13.29
C ASP A 269 -24.51 8.25 -13.76
N ALA A 270 -23.65 8.45 -14.77
CA ALA A 270 -22.73 7.42 -15.24
C ALA A 270 -21.71 7.01 -14.17
N ILE A 271 -21.13 7.98 -13.45
CA ILE A 271 -20.18 7.70 -12.37
C ILE A 271 -20.88 6.99 -11.22
N ARG A 272 -22.02 7.53 -10.77
CA ARG A 272 -22.79 6.95 -9.68
C ARG A 272 -23.23 5.53 -9.99
N LYS A 273 -23.75 5.28 -11.19
CA LYS A 273 -24.11 3.94 -11.66
C LYS A 273 -22.90 3.00 -11.68
N GLY A 274 -21.76 3.45 -12.19
CA GLY A 274 -20.53 2.64 -12.20
C GLY A 274 -20.08 2.25 -10.80
N LEU A 275 -20.08 3.19 -9.86
CA LEU A 275 -19.82 2.92 -8.44
C LEU A 275 -20.85 1.93 -7.88
N HIS A 276 -22.13 2.08 -8.25
CA HIS A 276 -23.15 1.14 -7.80
C HIS A 276 -22.94 -0.28 -8.32
N GLU A 277 -22.54 -0.46 -9.57
CA GLU A 277 -22.25 -1.78 -10.12
C GLU A 277 -21.08 -2.49 -9.40
N ARG A 278 -20.27 -1.73 -8.65
CA ARG A 278 -19.15 -2.23 -7.84
C ARG A 278 -19.45 -2.34 -6.35
N GLY A 279 -20.71 -2.20 -5.95
CA GLY A 279 -21.14 -2.39 -4.55
C GLY A 279 -21.00 -1.15 -3.66
N TYR A 280 -20.53 -0.02 -4.20
CA TYR A 280 -20.56 1.26 -3.48
C TYR A 280 -22.00 1.78 -3.46
N ARG A 281 -22.54 2.06 -2.27
CA ARG A 281 -23.94 2.47 -2.04
C ARG A 281 -24.00 3.58 -1.01
N GLU A 282 -25.03 4.42 -1.07
CA GLU A 282 -25.31 5.41 -0.02
C GLU A 282 -25.70 4.73 1.30
N VAL A 283 -26.35 3.57 1.23
CA VAL A 283 -26.73 2.74 2.37
C VAL A 283 -26.03 1.39 2.25
N GLU A 284 -25.40 0.94 3.33
CA GLU A 284 -24.70 -0.35 3.32
C GLU A 284 -25.67 -1.50 3.09
N SER A 285 -25.23 -2.47 2.30
CA SER A 285 -25.92 -3.75 2.27
C SER A 285 -25.77 -4.45 3.62
N LYS A 286 -26.75 -5.31 3.97
CA LYS A 286 -26.68 -6.13 5.19
C LYS A 286 -25.34 -6.87 5.29
N LYS A 287 -24.86 -7.40 4.17
CA LYS A 287 -23.57 -8.08 4.07
C LYS A 287 -22.39 -7.17 4.44
N GLN A 288 -22.33 -5.94 3.93
CA GLN A 288 -21.25 -5.00 4.27
C GLN A 288 -21.22 -4.65 5.77
N VAL A 289 -22.40 -4.49 6.38
CA VAL A 289 -22.52 -4.26 7.82
C VAL A 289 -22.04 -5.49 8.60
N GLU A 290 -22.44 -6.69 8.18
CA GLU A 290 -22.00 -7.96 8.78
C GLU A 290 -20.48 -8.16 8.64
N ASP A 291 -19.91 -7.86 7.47
CA ASP A 291 -18.47 -7.95 7.19
C ASP A 291 -17.69 -6.97 8.09
N ALA A 292 -18.14 -5.71 8.20
CA ALA A 292 -17.53 -4.71 9.09
C ALA A 292 -17.63 -5.10 10.57
N HIS A 293 -18.80 -5.59 11.01
CA HIS A 293 -18.98 -6.09 12.37
C HIS A 293 -18.07 -7.29 12.66
N CYS A 294 -17.93 -8.22 11.71
CA CYS A 294 -17.03 -9.37 11.84
C CYS A 294 -15.58 -8.94 12.05
N LEU A 295 -15.10 -7.94 11.32
CA LEU A 295 -13.76 -7.39 11.47
C LEU A 295 -13.53 -6.72 12.84
N LEU A 296 -14.52 -5.96 13.33
CA LEU A 296 -14.44 -5.33 14.66
C LEU A 296 -14.49 -6.39 15.76
N SER A 297 -15.39 -7.37 15.68
CA SER A 297 -15.47 -8.47 16.64
C SER A 297 -14.18 -9.30 16.69
N ALA A 298 -13.56 -9.59 15.55
CA ALA A 298 -12.26 -10.26 15.52
C ALA A 298 -11.16 -9.43 16.22
N THR A 299 -11.22 -8.10 16.11
CA THR A 299 -10.29 -7.19 16.80
C THR A 299 -10.54 -7.18 18.32
N GLU A 300 -11.81 -7.19 18.75
CA GLU A 300 -12.20 -7.31 20.16
C GLU A 300 -11.75 -8.65 20.77
N GLU A 301 -11.96 -9.76 20.04
CA GLU A 301 -11.48 -11.08 20.45
C GLU A 301 -9.95 -11.10 20.60
N ASN A 302 -9.22 -10.48 19.66
CA ASN A 302 -7.78 -10.35 19.77
C ASN A 302 -7.35 -9.52 20.98
N LEU A 303 -8.03 -8.40 21.26
CA LEU A 303 -7.78 -7.60 22.46
C LEU A 303 -8.02 -8.41 23.75
N ALA A 304 -9.10 -9.19 23.81
CA ALA A 304 -9.40 -10.05 24.94
C ALA A 304 -8.33 -11.14 25.12
N ARG A 305 -7.87 -11.74 24.02
CA ARG A 305 -6.75 -12.70 23.99
C ARG A 305 -5.47 -12.07 24.52
N ILE A 306 -5.05 -10.93 23.96
CA ILE A 306 -3.85 -10.21 24.39
C ILE A 306 -3.95 -9.86 25.88
N THR A 307 -5.09 -9.35 26.35
CA THR A 307 -5.29 -9.04 27.77
C THR A 307 -5.04 -10.24 28.68
N LYS A 308 -5.45 -11.44 28.25
CA LYS A 308 -5.24 -12.68 29.00
C LYS A 308 -3.81 -13.20 28.92
N GLU A 309 -3.19 -13.13 27.74
CA GLU A 309 -1.91 -13.79 27.44
C GLU A 309 -0.68 -12.90 27.71
N CYS A 310 -0.85 -11.58 27.68
CA CYS A 310 0.20 -10.58 27.85
C CYS A 310 1.13 -10.86 29.06
N PRO A 311 0.62 -11.21 30.26
CA PRO A 311 1.48 -11.53 31.41
C PRO A 311 2.43 -12.72 31.20
N SER A 312 2.11 -13.61 30.25
CA SER A 312 2.87 -14.83 29.95
C SER A 312 3.74 -14.74 28.69
N MET A 313 3.62 -13.66 27.92
CA MET A 313 4.45 -13.44 26.72
C MET A 313 5.93 -13.32 27.11
N SER A 314 6.83 -13.80 26.24
CA SER A 314 8.26 -13.45 26.37
C SER A 314 8.47 -11.97 26.08
N ASP A 315 9.60 -11.42 26.52
CA ASP A 315 9.91 -10.01 26.35
C ASP A 315 9.97 -9.58 24.88
N ASP A 316 10.54 -10.42 24.01
CA ASP A 316 10.59 -10.16 22.57
C ASP A 316 9.18 -10.10 21.94
N VAL A 317 8.28 -10.98 22.37
CA VAL A 317 6.90 -11.04 21.87
C VAL A 317 6.09 -9.85 22.37
N LEU A 318 6.26 -9.49 23.66
CA LEU A 318 5.63 -8.31 24.25
C LEU A 318 6.07 -7.04 23.53
N TRP A 319 7.38 -6.86 23.33
CA TRP A 319 7.94 -5.70 22.63
C TRP A 319 7.47 -5.60 21.19
N PHE A 320 7.39 -6.74 20.50
CA PHE A 320 6.87 -6.80 19.15
C PHE A 320 5.41 -6.30 19.09
N TRP A 321 4.52 -6.87 19.89
CA TRP A 321 3.11 -6.48 19.90
C TRP A 321 2.90 -5.04 20.37
N LEU A 322 3.66 -4.59 21.37
CA LEU A 322 3.63 -3.20 21.84
C LEU A 322 4.00 -2.23 20.70
N THR A 323 5.05 -2.56 19.95
CA THR A 323 5.51 -1.76 18.82
C THR A 323 4.48 -1.78 17.69
N ASP A 324 3.92 -2.94 17.34
CA ASP A 324 2.88 -3.07 16.31
C ASP A 324 1.62 -2.26 16.67
N ALA A 325 1.14 -2.38 17.92
CA ALA A 325 -0.02 -1.64 18.41
C ALA A 325 0.22 -0.12 18.38
N ARG A 326 1.38 0.35 18.88
CA ARG A 326 1.77 1.76 18.81
C ARG A 326 1.74 2.28 17.37
N ASN A 327 2.39 1.54 16.48
CA ASN A 327 2.52 1.93 15.08
C ASN A 327 1.18 1.94 14.35
N THR A 328 0.32 0.97 14.65
CA THR A 328 -1.05 0.92 14.12
C THR A 328 -1.87 2.13 14.58
N VAL A 329 -1.74 2.53 15.84
CA VAL A 329 -2.41 3.74 16.36
C VAL A 329 -1.93 5.00 15.63
N VAL A 330 -0.62 5.15 15.41
CA VAL A 330 -0.05 6.27 14.64
C VAL A 330 -0.63 6.30 13.22
N MET A 331 -0.56 5.18 12.51
CA MET A 331 -1.08 5.04 11.15
C MET A 331 -2.58 5.37 11.08
N LEU A 332 -3.39 4.87 12.01
CA LEU A 332 -4.83 5.16 12.06
C LEU A 332 -5.11 6.64 12.35
N ASN A 333 -4.31 7.31 13.17
CA ASN A 333 -4.47 8.75 13.42
C ASN A 333 -4.20 9.57 12.15
N GLU A 334 -3.13 9.26 11.41
CA GLU A 334 -2.79 9.94 10.15
C GLU A 334 -3.86 9.70 9.07
N ASP A 335 -4.32 8.45 8.92
CA ASP A 335 -5.35 8.09 7.96
C ASP A 335 -6.72 8.72 8.31
N LEU A 336 -7.12 8.71 9.58
CA LEU A 336 -8.36 9.34 10.04
C LEU A 336 -8.39 10.85 9.78
N ALA A 337 -7.28 11.55 10.02
CA ALA A 337 -7.19 12.98 9.74
C ALA A 337 -7.47 13.27 8.25
N THR A 338 -6.85 12.49 7.37
CA THR A 338 -7.03 12.58 5.92
C THR A 338 -8.47 12.26 5.50
N ARG A 339 -9.07 11.19 6.04
CA ARG A 339 -10.45 10.80 5.72
C ARG A 339 -11.46 11.86 6.14
N TRP A 340 -11.31 12.43 7.34
CA TRP A 340 -12.20 13.49 7.80
C TRP A 340 -12.05 14.77 6.98
N GLU A 341 -10.85 15.07 6.47
CA GLU A 341 -10.68 16.15 5.50
C GLU A 341 -11.43 15.87 4.19
N GLN A 342 -11.33 14.65 3.65
CA GLN A 342 -12.09 14.25 2.46
C GLN A 342 -13.60 14.33 2.68
N VAL A 343 -14.11 13.88 3.83
CA VAL A 343 -15.52 14.00 4.22
C VAL A 343 -15.96 15.47 4.22
N ARG A 344 -15.19 16.38 4.84
CA ARG A 344 -15.48 17.82 4.81
C ARG A 344 -15.45 18.39 3.39
N GLY A 345 -14.50 17.96 2.57
CA GLY A 345 -14.38 18.35 1.18
C GLY A 345 -15.60 17.93 0.35
N TYR A 346 -16.00 16.66 0.43
CA TYR A 346 -17.19 16.16 -0.28
C TYR A 346 -18.48 16.79 0.21
N ARG A 347 -18.62 17.06 1.52
CA ARG A 347 -19.77 17.81 2.06
C ARG A 347 -19.86 19.19 1.44
N THR A 348 -18.76 19.94 1.42
CA THR A 348 -18.69 21.28 0.81
C THR A 348 -19.03 21.24 -0.68
N ILE A 349 -18.51 20.25 -1.43
CA ILE A 349 -18.80 20.08 -2.86
C ILE A 349 -20.27 19.74 -3.08
N LEU A 350 -20.84 18.85 -2.28
CA LEU A 350 -22.25 18.44 -2.37
C LEU A 350 -23.18 19.62 -2.10
N GLU A 351 -22.93 20.42 -1.07
CA GLU A 351 -23.72 21.61 -0.75
C GLU A 351 -23.73 22.62 -1.92
N ARG A 352 -22.59 22.80 -2.59
CA ARG A 352 -22.41 23.74 -3.69
C ARG A 352 -22.95 23.24 -5.03
N THR A 353 -22.82 21.95 -5.32
CA THR A 353 -23.09 21.38 -6.64
C THR A 353 -24.39 20.59 -6.71
N ARG A 354 -24.86 20.05 -5.56
CA ARG A 354 -26.03 19.15 -5.44
C ARG A 354 -25.94 17.88 -6.30
N LEU A 355 -24.74 17.52 -6.75
CA LEU A 355 -24.49 16.34 -7.58
C LEU A 355 -24.49 15.06 -6.73
N SER A 356 -25.34 14.10 -7.09
CA SER A 356 -25.58 12.90 -6.28
C SER A 356 -24.35 11.98 -6.18
N THR A 357 -23.41 12.01 -7.13
CA THR A 357 -22.12 11.32 -6.99
C THR A 357 -21.38 11.73 -5.71
N PHE A 358 -21.39 13.01 -5.34
CA PHE A 358 -20.72 13.48 -4.13
C PHE A 358 -21.50 13.14 -2.86
N GLY A 359 -22.82 12.95 -2.95
CA GLY A 359 -23.61 12.38 -1.85
C GLY A 359 -23.23 10.94 -1.56
N LEU A 360 -23.06 10.13 -2.61
CA LEU A 360 -22.56 8.76 -2.49
C LEU A 360 -21.16 8.71 -1.90
N LEU A 361 -20.21 9.48 -2.45
CA LEU A 361 -18.84 9.52 -1.95
C LEU A 361 -18.77 10.00 -0.50
N LEU A 362 -19.51 11.05 -0.14
CA LEU A 362 -19.59 11.54 1.24
C LEU A 362 -20.00 10.40 2.20
N ALA A 363 -21.09 9.70 1.91
CA ALA A 363 -21.58 8.60 2.75
C ALA A 363 -20.55 7.47 2.89
N LEU A 364 -19.85 7.11 1.81
CA LEU A 364 -18.83 6.08 1.83
C LEU A 364 -17.63 6.46 2.71
N TRP A 365 -17.12 7.68 2.55
CA TRP A 365 -15.94 8.14 3.29
C TRP A 365 -16.24 8.40 4.76
N GLU A 366 -17.43 8.90 5.08
CA GLU A 366 -17.86 9.10 6.47
C GLU A 366 -17.98 7.76 7.21
N ARG A 367 -18.57 6.74 6.59
CA ARG A 367 -18.63 5.40 7.18
C ARG A 367 -17.27 4.78 7.42
N ARG A 368 -16.38 4.86 6.43
CA ARG A 368 -15.00 4.37 6.57
C ARG A 368 -14.24 5.13 7.67
N ALA A 369 -14.46 6.43 7.81
CA ALA A 369 -13.88 7.20 8.90
C ALA A 369 -14.39 6.70 10.26
N LEU A 370 -15.70 6.53 10.44
CA LEU A 370 -16.29 6.01 11.68
C LEU A 370 -15.80 4.59 12.01
N PHE A 371 -15.73 3.70 11.03
CA PHE A 371 -15.16 2.36 11.21
C PHE A 371 -13.70 2.42 11.70
N ASN A 372 -12.89 3.28 11.10
CA ASN A 372 -11.49 3.47 11.50
C ASN A 372 -11.36 4.12 12.89
N GLU A 373 -12.33 4.93 13.33
CA GLU A 373 -12.37 5.46 14.70
C GLU A 373 -12.56 4.34 15.71
N THR A 374 -13.55 3.46 15.50
CA THR A 374 -13.78 2.30 16.37
C THR A 374 -12.58 1.35 16.36
N ALA A 375 -12.01 1.04 15.19
CA ALA A 375 -10.82 0.21 15.09
C ALA A 375 -9.61 0.83 15.83
N LYS A 376 -9.48 2.17 15.80
CA LYS A 376 -8.45 2.88 16.54
C LYS A 376 -8.66 2.76 18.04
N GLU A 377 -9.88 2.93 18.55
CA GLU A 377 -10.17 2.81 19.98
C GLU A 377 -9.76 1.43 20.52
N LEU A 378 -10.11 0.36 19.79
CA LEU A 378 -9.71 -1.00 20.14
C LEU A 378 -8.18 -1.17 20.15
N LYS A 379 -7.48 -0.59 19.16
CA LYS A 379 -6.01 -0.64 19.09
C LYS A 379 -5.31 0.21 20.15
N VAL A 380 -5.92 1.32 20.57
CA VAL A 380 -5.44 2.11 21.72
C VAL A 380 -5.56 1.29 23.00
N ALA A 381 -6.67 0.58 23.21
CA ALA A 381 -6.83 -0.30 24.36
C ALA A 381 -5.80 -1.45 24.36
N GLU A 382 -5.54 -2.05 23.19
CA GLU A 382 -4.50 -3.07 23.01
C GLU A 382 -3.11 -2.53 23.39
N PHE A 383 -2.75 -1.36 22.87
CA PHE A 383 -1.49 -0.69 23.20
C PHE A 383 -1.36 -0.43 24.71
N GLN A 384 -2.42 0.05 25.37
CA GLN A 384 -2.40 0.34 26.81
C GLN A 384 -2.16 -0.92 27.66
N VAL A 385 -2.79 -2.05 27.30
CA VAL A 385 -2.57 -3.33 27.98
C VAL A 385 -1.12 -3.79 27.87
N LEU A 386 -0.56 -3.74 26.65
CA LEU A 386 0.82 -4.15 26.38
C LEU A 386 1.82 -3.21 27.08
N PHE A 387 1.55 -1.90 27.05
CA PHE A 387 2.40 -0.88 27.67
C PHE A 387 2.46 -1.05 29.19
N ALA A 388 1.30 -1.22 29.84
CA ALA A 388 1.24 -1.44 31.29
C ALA A 388 2.01 -2.69 31.73
N GLU A 389 1.98 -3.76 30.94
CA GLU A 389 2.78 -4.96 31.21
C GLU A 389 4.28 -4.71 31.04
N ALA A 390 4.69 -3.98 29.99
CA ALA A 390 6.09 -3.62 29.80
C ALA A 390 6.62 -2.72 30.94
N GLU A 391 5.81 -1.78 31.41
CA GLU A 391 6.10 -0.98 32.61
C GLU A 391 6.26 -1.86 33.85
N ARG A 392 5.33 -2.79 34.08
CA ARG A 392 5.37 -3.73 35.22
C ARG A 392 6.66 -4.56 35.23
N ARG A 393 7.19 -4.91 34.05
CA ARG A 393 8.46 -5.65 33.90
C ARG A 393 9.72 -4.77 34.00
N GLY A 394 9.57 -3.45 34.16
CA GLY A 394 10.69 -2.51 34.19
C GLY A 394 11.41 -2.39 32.84
N GLN A 395 10.72 -2.69 31.75
CA GLN A 395 11.31 -2.66 30.40
C GLN A 395 11.25 -1.30 29.75
N ILE A 396 10.47 -0.37 30.31
CA ILE A 396 10.43 1.01 29.81
C ILE A 396 11.62 1.77 30.39
N VAL A 397 12.71 1.78 29.63
CA VAL A 397 13.78 2.78 29.78
C VAL A 397 13.26 4.04 29.11
N ASP A 398 13.13 5.14 29.88
CA ASP A 398 12.71 6.46 29.41
C ASP A 398 13.23 6.76 27.98
N GLY A 399 12.34 6.68 27.00
CA GLY A 399 12.59 6.98 25.60
C GLY A 399 11.57 8.01 25.14
N GLY A 400 11.85 9.27 25.47
CA GLY A 400 10.92 10.38 25.31
C GLY A 400 10.44 10.62 23.87
N GLY A 401 9.22 11.16 23.81
CA GLY A 401 8.69 12.00 22.71
C GLY A 401 8.27 11.26 21.46
#